data_AF-A0A9D1ZI48-F1
#
_entry.id   AF-A0A9D1ZI48-F1
#
_cell.length_a   1.000
_cell.length_b   1.000
_cell.length_c   1.000
_cell.angle_alpha   90.00
_cell.angle_beta   90.00
_cell.angle_gamma   90.00
#
_symmetry.space_group_name_H-M   'P 1'
#
loop_
_entity.id
_entity.type
_entity.pdbx_description
1 polymer ?
#
loop_
_entity_poly.entity_id
_entity_poly.type
_entity_poly.pdbx_seq_one_letter_code
_entity_poly.pdbx_strand_id
1 'polypeptide(L)'
;MERLYNIKNSDVKILFGNILQSKTEVIVSSDDCYLSMGGGISKCISQAAGDAVRQDAQKKVPAQLGNAIVTTAGNLPQKFIFHAITIDKQYAIERFSKNSEQNHEIHQFIIKQSIKNCFKLLAAHDLHSIAFPAIGAGAAKIPYEKVAQLMAEAISEMLSMTNKCYHVEIYLYDRYQRMEPWDFLPFFESFASASHVLQHEGNNKYFTPQQDFSNINIKDNAKVNAMDHQVFVSYSRKDAEIIKPICGILNELSVKYWIDIDGIYSGENYKDVICKAIKSAQLVIFLSSANSNASHNVAKEISLADEYRKTIIPIRLDHSPYAPHIDYDLNSIDSIDYYKDEEAALDKIKKTIQGKLVMVQLVTTL
;
A
#
# COMPACT_ATOMS: atom_id res chain seq x y z
N MET A 1 -12.07 -20.32 -5.11
CA MET A 1 -12.40 -19.48 -3.94
C MET A 1 -13.02 -18.19 -4.47
N GLU A 2 -14.16 -17.78 -3.93
CA GLU A 2 -14.81 -16.52 -4.29
C GLU A 2 -15.19 -15.74 -3.04
N ARG A 3 -15.21 -14.41 -3.13
CA ARG A 3 -15.71 -13.51 -2.07
C ARG A 3 -16.58 -12.42 -2.66
N LEU A 4 -17.66 -12.10 -1.97
CA LEU A 4 -18.60 -11.06 -2.34
C LEU A 4 -18.57 -9.95 -1.28
N TYR A 5 -18.52 -8.71 -1.74
CA TYR A 5 -18.57 -7.51 -0.91
C TYR A 5 -19.69 -6.61 -1.40
N ASN A 6 -20.47 -6.03 -0.49
CA ASN A 6 -21.51 -5.07 -0.83
C ASN A 6 -21.05 -3.66 -0.47
N ILE A 7 -21.14 -2.74 -1.44
CA ILE A 7 -20.80 -1.32 -1.26
C ILE A 7 -22.01 -0.52 -1.72
N LYS A 8 -22.74 0.06 -0.76
CA LYS A 8 -24.06 0.68 -0.97
C LYS A 8 -25.02 -0.28 -1.70
N ASN A 9 -25.45 0.08 -2.91
CA ASN A 9 -26.36 -0.70 -3.76
C ASN A 9 -25.64 -1.51 -4.83
N SER A 10 -24.31 -1.54 -4.80
CA SER A 10 -23.46 -2.25 -5.76
C SER A 10 -22.78 -3.42 -5.09
N ASP A 11 -22.37 -4.41 -5.89
CA ASP A 11 -21.66 -5.58 -5.40
C ASP A 11 -20.31 -5.75 -6.10
N VAL A 12 -19.33 -6.25 -5.35
CA VAL A 12 -17.97 -6.54 -5.82
C VAL A 12 -17.68 -8.01 -5.55
N LYS A 13 -17.51 -8.79 -6.62
CA LYS A 13 -17.18 -10.21 -6.56
C LYS A 13 -15.71 -10.43 -6.94
N ILE A 14 -14.94 -11.03 -6.04
CA ILE A 14 -13.55 -11.42 -6.29
C ILE A 14 -13.50 -12.92 -6.57
N LEU A 15 -12.95 -13.27 -7.73
CA LEU A 15 -12.98 -14.59 -8.34
C LEU A 15 -11.57 -15.05 -8.71
N PHE A 16 -11.27 -16.32 -8.51
CA PHE A 16 -10.11 -16.94 -9.14
C PHE A 16 -10.53 -17.57 -10.48
N GLY A 17 -9.90 -17.17 -11.58
CA GLY A 17 -10.18 -17.77 -12.89
C GLY A 17 -9.94 -16.87 -14.08
N ASN A 18 -10.48 -17.28 -15.22
CA ASN A 18 -10.31 -16.61 -16.50
C ASN A 18 -11.38 -15.53 -16.69
N ILE A 19 -10.96 -14.26 -16.84
CA ILE A 19 -11.87 -13.12 -17.07
C ILE A 19 -12.77 -13.28 -18.30
N LEU A 20 -12.36 -14.08 -19.28
CA LEU A 20 -13.16 -14.36 -20.48
C LEU A 20 -14.44 -15.16 -20.19
N GLN A 21 -14.55 -15.74 -18.99
CA GLN A 21 -15.76 -16.44 -18.53
C GLN A 21 -16.78 -15.48 -17.89
N SER A 22 -16.41 -14.22 -17.70
CA SER A 22 -17.29 -13.21 -17.13
C SER A 22 -18.51 -12.99 -18.01
N LYS A 23 -19.65 -12.74 -17.36
CA LYS A 23 -20.92 -12.39 -17.99
C LYS A 23 -21.23 -10.91 -17.89
N THR A 24 -20.29 -10.10 -17.42
CA THR A 24 -20.45 -8.65 -17.37
C THR A 24 -20.54 -8.05 -18.79
N GLU A 25 -21.12 -6.86 -18.89
CA GLU A 25 -21.23 -6.12 -20.13
C GLU A 25 -19.87 -5.63 -20.65
N VAL A 26 -18.92 -5.42 -19.74
CA VAL A 26 -17.57 -4.95 -20.05
C VAL A 26 -16.54 -5.85 -19.39
N ILE A 27 -15.48 -6.18 -20.11
CA ILE A 27 -14.23 -6.70 -19.52
C ILE A 27 -13.13 -5.66 -19.70
N VAL A 28 -12.22 -5.60 -18.74
CA VAL A 28 -11.08 -4.69 -18.77
C VAL A 28 -9.82 -5.42 -19.18
N SER A 29 -9.09 -4.85 -20.12
CA SER A 29 -7.74 -5.26 -20.50
C SER A 29 -6.71 -4.29 -19.89
N SER A 30 -5.58 -4.81 -19.42
CA SER A 30 -4.44 -4.01 -18.97
C SER A 30 -3.43 -3.94 -20.11
N ASP A 31 -3.18 -2.74 -20.61
CA ASP A 31 -2.51 -2.49 -21.89
C ASP A 31 -1.35 -1.49 -21.79
N ASP A 32 -0.55 -1.45 -22.85
CA ASP A 32 0.39 -0.38 -23.13
C ASP A 32 -0.24 0.73 -24.00
N CYS A 33 0.41 1.89 -24.06
CA CYS A 33 -0.06 3.08 -24.77
C CYS A 33 -0.27 2.90 -26.28
N TYR A 34 0.25 1.83 -26.89
CA TYR A 34 0.02 1.50 -28.30
C TYR A 34 -1.00 0.40 -28.50
N LEU A 35 -1.66 -0.08 -27.43
CA LEU A 35 -2.62 -1.18 -27.48
C LEU A 35 -2.05 -2.36 -28.29
N SER A 36 -0.77 -2.69 -28.06
CA SER A 36 -0.06 -3.68 -28.88
C SER A 36 -0.67 -5.07 -28.75
N MET A 37 -1.32 -5.34 -27.61
CA MET A 37 -1.88 -6.63 -27.24
C MET A 37 -0.85 -7.77 -27.40
N GLY A 38 0.42 -7.47 -27.09
CA GLY A 38 1.56 -8.35 -27.31
C GLY A 38 1.74 -9.45 -26.24
N GLY A 39 1.13 -9.30 -25.06
CA GLY A 39 1.27 -10.29 -23.99
C GLY A 39 0.21 -10.18 -22.89
N GLY A 40 0.30 -11.08 -21.91
CA GLY A 40 -0.55 -11.10 -20.72
C GLY A 40 -2.05 -11.19 -21.04
N ILE A 41 -2.85 -10.55 -20.19
CA ILE A 41 -4.31 -10.51 -20.32
C ILE A 41 -4.76 -9.91 -21.65
N SER A 42 -4.07 -8.86 -22.11
CA SER A 42 -4.41 -8.15 -23.34
C SER A 42 -4.27 -9.02 -24.58
N LYS A 43 -3.20 -9.83 -24.67
CA LYS A 43 -3.07 -10.82 -25.74
C LYS A 43 -4.19 -11.86 -25.70
N CYS A 44 -4.50 -12.40 -24.53
CA CYS A 44 -5.55 -13.41 -24.38
C CYS A 44 -6.93 -12.86 -24.79
N ILE A 45 -7.26 -11.65 -24.36
CA ILE A 45 -8.50 -10.96 -24.75
C ILE A 45 -8.53 -10.73 -26.26
N SER A 46 -7.46 -10.20 -26.84
CA SER A 46 -7.37 -9.96 -28.28
C SER A 46 -7.54 -11.24 -29.11
N GLN A 47 -6.94 -12.35 -28.67
CA GLN A 47 -7.06 -13.63 -29.37
C GLN A 47 -8.50 -14.16 -29.34
N ALA A 48 -9.19 -14.03 -28.21
CA ALA A 48 -10.57 -14.47 -28.08
C ALA A 48 -11.55 -13.54 -28.84
N ALA A 49 -11.27 -12.24 -28.85
CA ALA A 49 -12.10 -11.23 -29.49
C ALA A 49 -11.91 -11.12 -31.01
N GLY A 50 -10.79 -11.60 -31.55
CA GLY A 50 -10.48 -11.54 -32.97
C GLY A 50 -10.04 -10.15 -33.46
N ASP A 51 -9.81 -10.04 -34.77
CA ASP A 51 -9.09 -8.91 -35.38
C ASP A 51 -9.83 -7.56 -35.31
N ALA A 52 -11.16 -7.59 -35.14
CA ALA A 52 -11.98 -6.38 -35.04
C ALA A 52 -11.51 -5.45 -33.90
N VAL A 53 -11.06 -6.03 -32.79
CA VAL A 53 -10.54 -5.27 -31.63
C VAL A 53 -9.25 -4.54 -31.97
N ARG A 54 -8.33 -5.19 -32.70
CA ARG A 54 -7.06 -4.57 -33.13
C ARG A 54 -7.30 -3.43 -34.12
N GLN A 55 -8.20 -3.63 -35.08
CA GLN A 55 -8.55 -2.61 -36.08
C GLN A 55 -9.19 -1.37 -35.43
N ASP A 56 -10.01 -1.57 -34.40
CA ASP A 56 -10.61 -0.47 -33.65
C ASP A 56 -9.58 0.23 -32.75
N ALA A 57 -8.73 -0.53 -32.05
CA ALA A 57 -7.66 0.00 -31.20
C ALA A 57 -6.64 0.86 -31.98
N GLN A 58 -6.28 0.47 -33.20
CA GLN A 58 -5.34 1.22 -34.05
C GLN A 58 -5.75 2.67 -34.32
N LYS A 59 -7.06 2.98 -34.26
CA LYS A 59 -7.59 4.33 -34.48
C LYS A 59 -7.44 5.24 -33.26
N LYS A 60 -7.02 4.69 -32.11
CA LYS A 60 -7.10 5.31 -30.79
C LYS A 60 -5.72 5.43 -30.11
N VAL A 61 -4.64 5.14 -30.83
CA VAL A 61 -3.25 5.15 -30.32
C VAL A 61 -2.42 6.29 -30.91
N PRO A 62 -1.40 6.81 -30.19
CA PRO A 62 -1.02 6.45 -28.83
C PRO A 62 -2.02 6.97 -27.78
N ALA A 63 -2.30 6.14 -26.78
CA ALA A 63 -3.13 6.47 -25.63
C ALA A 63 -2.27 6.97 -24.45
N GLN A 64 -2.89 7.70 -23.52
CA GLN A 64 -2.20 8.26 -22.37
C GLN A 64 -2.16 7.29 -21.19
N LEU A 65 -1.05 7.28 -20.45
CA LEU A 65 -0.89 6.50 -19.22
C LEU A 65 -2.00 6.85 -18.20
N GLY A 66 -2.57 5.84 -17.54
CA GLY A 66 -3.68 5.99 -16.59
C GLY A 66 -5.05 6.23 -17.26
N ASN A 67 -5.12 6.30 -18.59
CA ASN A 67 -6.40 6.43 -19.30
C ASN A 67 -7.06 5.06 -19.54
N ALA A 68 -8.35 5.08 -19.91
CA ALA A 68 -9.09 3.90 -20.36
C ALA A 68 -9.64 4.13 -21.78
N ILE A 69 -9.35 3.23 -22.71
CA ILE A 69 -9.80 3.32 -24.11
C ILE A 69 -10.89 2.27 -24.37
N VAL A 70 -11.99 2.67 -24.99
CA VAL A 70 -13.08 1.74 -25.37
C VAL A 70 -12.80 1.16 -26.73
N THR A 71 -13.01 -0.15 -26.91
CA THR A 71 -13.17 -0.77 -28.23
C THR A 71 -14.42 -1.64 -28.30
N THR A 72 -14.80 -2.05 -29.51
CA THR A 72 -15.67 -3.22 -29.69
C THR A 72 -15.13 -4.43 -28.93
N ALA A 73 -16.02 -5.34 -28.52
CA ALA A 73 -15.66 -6.63 -27.95
C ALA A 73 -15.33 -7.71 -29.00
N GLY A 74 -15.50 -7.40 -30.29
CA GLY A 74 -15.28 -8.36 -31.37
C GLY A 74 -16.18 -9.59 -31.24
N ASN A 75 -15.58 -10.78 -31.18
CA ASN A 75 -16.27 -12.06 -31.04
C ASN A 75 -16.68 -12.39 -29.59
N LEU A 76 -16.32 -11.56 -28.61
CA LEU A 76 -16.68 -11.80 -27.22
C LEU A 76 -18.15 -11.44 -26.95
N PRO A 77 -18.80 -12.07 -25.96
CA PRO A 77 -20.20 -11.78 -25.61
C PRO A 77 -20.39 -10.43 -24.92
N GLN A 78 -19.31 -9.78 -24.48
CA GLN A 78 -19.32 -8.42 -23.92
C GLN A 78 -19.81 -7.40 -24.95
N LYS A 79 -20.31 -6.26 -24.46
CA LYS A 79 -20.63 -5.10 -25.32
C LYS A 79 -19.35 -4.36 -25.72
N PHE A 80 -18.43 -4.18 -24.78
CA PHE A 80 -17.18 -3.44 -24.98
C PHE A 80 -16.00 -4.07 -24.24
N ILE A 81 -14.80 -3.77 -24.72
CA ILE A 81 -13.57 -3.94 -23.96
C ILE A 81 -13.07 -2.55 -23.56
N PHE A 82 -12.76 -2.37 -22.28
CA PHE A 82 -12.07 -1.16 -21.81
C PHE A 82 -10.58 -1.48 -21.61
N HIS A 83 -9.71 -0.72 -22.25
CA HIS A 83 -8.26 -0.90 -22.19
C HIS A 83 -7.65 0.11 -21.23
N ALA A 84 -7.33 -0.33 -20.01
CA ALA A 84 -6.61 0.45 -19.02
C ALA A 84 -5.13 0.56 -19.38
N ILE A 85 -4.66 1.78 -19.64
CA ILE A 85 -3.29 2.03 -20.10
C ILE A 85 -2.35 2.12 -18.89
N THR A 86 -1.52 1.10 -18.74
CA THR A 86 -0.63 0.90 -17.58
C THR A 86 0.84 1.07 -17.90
N ILE A 87 1.21 1.12 -19.19
CA ILE A 87 2.59 1.22 -19.63
C ILE A 87 2.68 2.22 -20.78
N ASP A 88 3.51 3.25 -20.64
CA ASP A 88 3.96 4.10 -21.73
C ASP A 88 5.47 3.95 -21.97
N LYS A 89 6.03 4.73 -22.89
CA LYS A 89 7.48 4.67 -23.19
C LYS A 89 8.34 5.00 -21.96
N GLN A 90 7.95 6.01 -21.19
CA GLN A 90 8.73 6.48 -20.04
C GLN A 90 8.69 5.43 -18.93
N TYR A 91 7.48 5.01 -18.55
CA TYR A 91 7.28 4.00 -17.53
C TYR A 91 7.85 2.63 -17.95
N ALA A 92 7.86 2.30 -19.25
CA ALA A 92 8.48 1.07 -19.72
C ALA A 92 9.98 0.99 -19.41
N ILE A 93 10.68 2.12 -19.37
CA ILE A 93 12.09 2.23 -19.00
C ILE A 93 12.22 2.23 -17.47
N GLU A 94 11.44 3.10 -16.81
CA GLU A 94 11.50 3.29 -15.37
C GLU A 94 11.16 2.03 -14.59
N ARG A 95 10.20 1.21 -15.05
CA ARG A 95 9.74 0.00 -14.36
C ARG A 95 10.83 -1.07 -14.18
N PHE A 96 11.92 -0.99 -14.95
CA PHE A 96 13.09 -1.86 -14.82
C PHE A 96 14.30 -1.18 -14.16
N SER A 97 14.20 0.13 -13.86
CA SER A 97 15.21 0.82 -13.06
C SER A 97 15.23 0.25 -11.64
N LYS A 98 16.40 0.26 -10.99
CA LYS A 98 16.56 -0.20 -9.59
C LYS A 98 15.65 0.53 -8.58
N ASN A 99 15.07 1.66 -8.96
CA ASN A 99 14.14 2.47 -8.15
C ASN A 99 12.66 2.33 -8.58
N SER A 100 12.30 1.44 -9.51
CA SER A 100 10.94 1.32 -10.06
C SER A 100 9.85 1.05 -9.02
N GLU A 101 10.18 0.29 -7.98
CA GLU A 101 9.28 -0.04 -6.87
C GLU A 101 9.00 1.17 -5.95
N GLN A 102 9.75 2.27 -6.09
CA GLN A 102 9.63 3.49 -5.28
C GLN A 102 8.72 4.56 -5.89
N ASN A 103 8.23 4.37 -7.13
CA ASN A 103 7.35 5.32 -7.81
C ASN A 103 5.89 5.20 -7.31
N HIS A 104 5.68 5.37 -6.01
CA HIS A 104 4.37 5.21 -5.38
C HIS A 104 3.29 6.09 -6.05
N GLU A 105 3.64 7.33 -6.38
CA GLU A 105 2.74 8.29 -7.03
C GLU A 105 2.33 7.83 -8.43
N ILE A 106 3.26 7.29 -9.23
CA ILE A 106 2.93 6.81 -10.58
C ILE A 106 2.03 5.58 -10.52
N HIS A 107 2.25 4.67 -9.56
CA HIS A 107 1.39 3.49 -9.38
C HIS A 107 -0.02 3.89 -8.95
N GLN A 108 -0.13 4.84 -8.01
CA GLN A 108 -1.41 5.44 -7.64
C GLN A 108 -2.10 6.06 -8.84
N PHE A 109 -1.38 6.89 -9.59
CA PHE A 109 -1.91 7.54 -10.79
C PHE A 109 -2.40 6.49 -11.80
N ILE A 110 -1.56 5.53 -12.19
CA ILE A 110 -1.92 4.49 -13.17
C ILE A 110 -3.19 3.76 -12.75
N ILE A 111 -3.24 3.21 -11.53
CA ILE A 111 -4.33 2.32 -11.12
C ILE A 111 -5.60 3.11 -10.81
N LYS A 112 -5.52 4.14 -9.95
CA LYS A 112 -6.70 4.90 -9.53
C LYS A 112 -7.31 5.64 -10.70
N GLN A 113 -6.49 6.26 -11.57
CA GLN A 113 -6.99 7.00 -12.72
C GLN A 113 -7.60 6.05 -13.76
N SER A 114 -7.00 4.88 -14.01
CA SER A 114 -7.57 3.89 -14.93
C SER A 114 -8.95 3.43 -14.47
N ILE A 115 -9.12 3.14 -13.18
CA ILE A 115 -10.40 2.73 -12.59
C ILE A 115 -11.42 3.87 -12.69
N LYS A 116 -11.05 5.09 -12.28
CA LYS A 116 -11.92 6.27 -12.37
C LYS A 116 -12.42 6.48 -13.80
N ASN A 117 -11.55 6.33 -14.79
CA ASN A 117 -11.92 6.45 -16.20
C ASN A 117 -12.81 5.29 -16.68
N CYS A 118 -12.58 4.05 -16.24
CA CYS A 118 -13.50 2.94 -16.52
C CYS A 118 -14.91 3.22 -15.99
N PHE A 119 -15.06 3.72 -14.77
CA PHE A 119 -16.37 4.07 -14.22
C PHE A 119 -17.03 5.27 -14.94
N LYS A 120 -16.26 6.25 -15.40
CA LYS A 120 -16.77 7.33 -16.25
C LYS A 120 -17.32 6.77 -17.57
N LEU A 121 -16.62 5.82 -18.18
CA LEU A 121 -17.05 5.16 -19.41
C LEU A 121 -18.30 4.29 -19.20
N LEU A 122 -18.39 3.55 -18.09
CA LEU A 122 -19.62 2.83 -17.72
C LEU A 122 -20.81 3.79 -17.65
N ALA A 123 -20.64 4.92 -16.96
CA ALA A 123 -21.69 5.92 -16.82
C ALA A 123 -22.09 6.53 -18.17
N ALA A 124 -21.11 6.84 -19.03
CA ALA A 124 -21.35 7.44 -20.35
C ALA A 124 -22.03 6.50 -21.35
N HIS A 125 -21.80 5.19 -21.23
CA HIS A 125 -22.40 4.17 -22.08
C HIS A 125 -23.66 3.52 -21.46
N ASP A 126 -24.08 3.98 -20.27
CA ASP A 126 -25.18 3.41 -19.49
C ASP A 126 -25.08 1.90 -19.27
N LEU A 127 -23.87 1.47 -18.89
CA LEU A 127 -23.54 0.07 -18.59
C LEU A 127 -23.48 -0.12 -17.08
N HIS A 128 -23.86 -1.30 -16.61
CA HIS A 128 -24.03 -1.60 -15.18
C HIS A 128 -23.13 -2.72 -14.67
N SER A 129 -22.36 -3.39 -15.52
CA SER A 129 -21.47 -4.46 -15.08
C SER A 129 -20.10 -4.46 -15.74
N ILE A 130 -19.05 -4.69 -14.96
CA ILE A 130 -17.65 -4.64 -15.40
C ILE A 130 -16.80 -5.70 -14.70
N ALA A 131 -15.90 -6.34 -15.45
CA ALA A 131 -14.93 -7.27 -14.89
C ALA A 131 -13.50 -6.72 -15.06
N PHE A 132 -12.75 -6.66 -13.97
CA PHE A 132 -11.36 -6.21 -13.93
C PHE A 132 -10.39 -7.38 -13.73
N PRO A 133 -9.21 -7.36 -14.37
CA PRO A 133 -8.07 -8.16 -13.92
C PRO A 133 -7.36 -7.42 -12.76
N ALA A 134 -6.33 -8.04 -12.17
CA ALA A 134 -5.38 -7.31 -11.32
C ALA A 134 -4.55 -6.31 -12.15
N ILE A 135 -5.10 -5.11 -12.41
CA ILE A 135 -4.53 -4.09 -13.31
C ILE A 135 -3.11 -3.71 -12.85
N GLY A 136 -2.13 -3.88 -13.74
CA GLY A 136 -0.73 -3.52 -13.48
C GLY A 136 0.11 -4.58 -12.77
N ALA A 137 -0.49 -5.65 -12.23
CA ALA A 137 0.25 -6.73 -11.53
C ALA A 137 1.09 -7.61 -12.47
N GLY A 138 0.87 -7.50 -13.79
CA GLY A 138 1.58 -8.26 -14.81
C GLY A 138 2.77 -7.51 -15.39
N ALA A 139 2.69 -7.23 -16.70
CA ALA A 139 3.80 -6.62 -17.44
C ALA A 139 4.23 -5.25 -16.87
N ALA A 140 3.31 -4.48 -16.28
CA ALA A 140 3.63 -3.18 -15.70
C ALA A 140 4.53 -3.28 -14.45
N LYS A 141 4.64 -4.48 -13.84
CA LYS A 141 5.48 -4.76 -12.66
C LYS A 141 5.10 -3.93 -11.42
N ILE A 142 3.84 -3.52 -11.30
CA ILE A 142 3.37 -2.90 -10.06
C ILE A 142 3.22 -4.02 -9.02
N PRO A 143 3.77 -3.85 -7.80
CA PRO A 143 3.67 -4.87 -6.75
C PRO A 143 2.23 -5.29 -6.51
N TYR A 144 2.00 -6.60 -6.37
CA TYR A 144 0.66 -7.19 -6.36
C TYR A 144 -0.20 -6.69 -5.18
N GLU A 145 0.40 -6.56 -4.00
CA GLU A 145 -0.23 -6.01 -2.80
C GLU A 145 -0.64 -4.56 -3.03
N LYS A 146 0.19 -3.81 -3.76
CA LYS A 146 -0.11 -2.41 -4.10
C LYS A 146 -1.26 -2.31 -5.10
N VAL A 147 -1.32 -3.22 -6.05
CA VAL A 147 -2.46 -3.35 -6.98
C VAL A 147 -3.74 -3.64 -6.18
N ALA A 148 -3.73 -4.63 -5.30
CA ALA A 148 -4.86 -4.99 -4.45
C ALA A 148 -5.40 -3.79 -3.65
N GLN A 149 -4.49 -3.09 -2.95
CA GLN A 149 -4.81 -1.90 -2.17
C GLN A 149 -5.44 -0.80 -3.05
N LEU A 150 -4.76 -0.39 -4.11
CA LEU A 150 -5.18 0.75 -4.92
C LEU A 150 -6.46 0.48 -5.71
N MET A 151 -6.64 -0.77 -6.18
CA MET A 151 -7.88 -1.20 -6.80
C MET A 151 -9.04 -1.14 -5.82
N ALA A 152 -8.87 -1.67 -4.60
CA ALA A 152 -9.89 -1.65 -3.56
C ALA A 152 -10.30 -0.23 -3.17
N GLU A 153 -9.32 0.65 -2.95
CA GLU A 153 -9.55 2.07 -2.66
C GLU A 153 -10.37 2.74 -3.78
N ALA A 154 -9.90 2.64 -5.03
CA ALA A 154 -10.54 3.34 -6.14
C ALA A 154 -11.93 2.79 -6.50
N ILE A 155 -12.11 1.46 -6.51
CA ILE A 155 -13.42 0.86 -6.80
C ILE A 155 -14.41 1.22 -5.69
N SER A 156 -14.01 1.10 -4.43
CA SER A 156 -14.88 1.43 -3.30
C SER A 156 -15.25 2.92 -3.28
N GLU A 157 -14.31 3.82 -3.60
CA GLU A 157 -14.56 5.26 -3.77
C GLU A 157 -15.63 5.50 -4.87
N MET A 158 -15.44 4.93 -6.07
CA MET A 158 -16.36 5.13 -7.19
C MET A 158 -17.78 4.61 -6.90
N LEU A 159 -17.88 3.43 -6.27
CA LEU A 159 -19.18 2.84 -5.88
C LEU A 159 -19.84 3.63 -4.74
N SER A 160 -19.06 4.24 -3.85
CA SER A 160 -19.60 5.06 -2.76
C SER A 160 -20.08 6.43 -3.24
N MET A 161 -19.54 6.96 -4.34
CA MET A 161 -19.92 8.28 -4.86
C MET A 161 -21.12 8.26 -5.82
N THR A 162 -21.66 7.08 -6.13
CA THR A 162 -22.76 6.93 -7.10
C THR A 162 -24.00 6.30 -6.48
N ASN A 163 -25.16 6.59 -7.07
CA ASN A 163 -26.43 5.93 -6.77
C ASN A 163 -26.80 4.89 -7.83
N LYS A 164 -26.03 4.76 -8.92
CA LYS A 164 -26.21 3.67 -9.88
C LYS A 164 -25.78 2.35 -9.23
N CYS A 165 -26.54 1.28 -9.48
CA CYS A 165 -26.16 -0.06 -9.11
C CYS A 165 -25.16 -0.60 -10.14
N TYR A 166 -23.99 -1.04 -9.68
CA TYR A 166 -22.97 -1.69 -10.49
C TYR A 166 -22.67 -3.09 -9.97
N HIS A 167 -22.47 -4.02 -10.90
CA HIS A 167 -21.93 -5.35 -10.63
C HIS A 167 -20.46 -5.39 -11.06
N VAL A 168 -19.55 -5.47 -10.10
CA VAL A 168 -18.10 -5.45 -10.36
C VAL A 168 -17.51 -6.82 -10.08
N GLU A 169 -16.87 -7.43 -11.08
CA GLU A 169 -16.10 -8.66 -10.90
C GLU A 169 -14.59 -8.34 -10.93
N ILE A 170 -13.80 -9.03 -10.11
CA ILE A 170 -12.33 -8.96 -10.13
C ILE A 170 -11.81 -10.39 -10.32
N TYR A 171 -11.17 -10.64 -11.45
CA TYR A 171 -10.57 -11.92 -11.78
C TYR A 171 -9.08 -11.92 -11.44
N LEU A 172 -8.73 -12.76 -10.47
CA LEU A 172 -7.37 -13.06 -10.09
C LEU A 172 -6.96 -14.33 -10.84
N TYR A 173 -5.90 -14.24 -11.63
CA TYR A 173 -5.43 -15.35 -12.46
C TYR A 173 -3.94 -15.52 -12.29
N ASP A 174 -3.55 -16.69 -11.80
CA ASP A 174 -2.16 -17.07 -11.74
C ASP A 174 -1.73 -17.71 -13.05
N ARG A 175 -0.98 -16.94 -13.84
CA ARG A 175 -0.43 -17.37 -15.12
C ARG A 175 0.60 -18.48 -15.00
N TYR A 176 1.33 -18.52 -13.88
CA TYR A 176 2.50 -19.40 -13.72
C TYR A 176 2.26 -20.58 -12.79
N GLN A 177 1.07 -20.68 -12.19
CA GLN A 177 0.72 -21.74 -11.22
C GLN A 177 1.72 -21.79 -10.06
N ARG A 178 2.12 -20.62 -9.58
CA ARG A 178 3.05 -20.40 -8.45
C ARG A 178 2.35 -19.84 -7.21
N MET A 179 1.11 -19.38 -7.35
CA MET A 179 0.34 -18.74 -6.29
C MET A 179 -0.68 -19.72 -5.72
N GLU A 180 -0.69 -19.81 -4.40
CA GLU A 180 -1.68 -20.53 -3.62
C GLU A 180 -2.88 -19.62 -3.31
N PRO A 181 -4.04 -20.17 -2.91
CA PRO A 181 -5.21 -19.38 -2.52
C PRO A 181 -4.92 -18.26 -1.50
N TRP A 182 -3.92 -18.45 -0.63
CA TRP A 182 -3.49 -17.49 0.38
C TRP A 182 -2.75 -16.27 -0.20
N ASP A 183 -2.08 -16.42 -1.35
CA ASP A 183 -1.39 -15.30 -2.01
C ASP A 183 -2.38 -14.27 -2.57
N PHE A 184 -3.67 -14.61 -2.64
CA PHE A 184 -4.74 -13.70 -3.03
C PHE A 184 -5.36 -12.94 -1.86
N LEU A 185 -4.93 -13.23 -0.62
CA LEU A 185 -5.42 -12.57 0.59
C LEU A 185 -5.31 -11.04 0.55
N PRO A 186 -4.29 -10.39 -0.05
CA PRO A 186 -4.22 -8.94 -0.15
C PRO A 186 -5.47 -8.30 -0.79
N PHE A 187 -6.06 -8.92 -1.81
CA PHE A 187 -7.31 -8.44 -2.41
C PHE A 187 -8.48 -8.57 -1.45
N PHE A 188 -8.57 -9.71 -0.77
CA PHE A 188 -9.67 -9.95 0.16
C PHE A 188 -9.63 -9.02 1.37
N GLU A 189 -8.44 -8.77 1.92
CA GLU A 189 -8.23 -7.87 3.05
C GLU A 189 -8.47 -6.41 2.66
N SER A 190 -7.98 -5.99 1.50
CA SER A 190 -8.14 -4.61 1.02
C SER A 190 -9.62 -4.25 0.80
N PHE A 191 -10.40 -5.16 0.19
CA PHE A 191 -11.84 -4.95 0.01
C PHE A 191 -12.65 -5.10 1.31
N ALA A 192 -12.25 -6.02 2.21
CA ALA A 192 -12.86 -6.10 3.53
C ALA A 192 -12.67 -4.78 4.30
N SER A 193 -11.45 -4.25 4.32
CA SER A 193 -11.13 -2.97 4.96
C SER A 193 -11.92 -1.82 4.35
N ALA A 194 -11.92 -1.68 3.02
CA ALA A 194 -12.64 -0.60 2.34
C ALA A 194 -14.16 -0.67 2.59
N SER A 195 -14.76 -1.86 2.53
CA SER A 195 -16.20 -2.05 2.80
C SER A 195 -16.57 -1.75 4.26
N HIS A 196 -15.75 -2.15 5.23
CA HIS A 196 -16.01 -1.92 6.66
C HIS A 196 -15.93 -0.43 7.02
N VAL A 197 -14.94 0.29 6.50
CA VAL A 197 -14.81 1.75 6.72
C VAL A 197 -16.04 2.49 6.19
N LEU A 198 -16.54 2.10 5.02
CA LEU A 198 -17.74 2.73 4.43
C LEU A 198 -19.04 2.44 5.19
N GLN A 199 -19.11 1.32 5.92
CA GLN A 199 -20.28 0.95 6.73
C GLN A 199 -20.30 1.60 8.12
N HIS A 200 -19.14 1.83 8.73
CA HIS A 200 -19.03 2.32 10.11
C HIS A 200 -18.63 3.80 10.22
N GLU A 201 -17.98 4.37 9.20
CA GLU A 201 -17.57 5.77 9.17
C GLU A 201 -18.31 6.47 8.04
N GLY A 202 -19.55 6.90 8.31
CA GLY A 202 -20.44 7.48 7.32
C GLY A 202 -19.74 8.55 6.48
N ASN A 203 -19.74 8.37 5.14
CA ASN A 203 -19.27 9.17 3.99
C ASN A 203 -18.10 10.18 4.14
N ASN A 204 -17.87 10.82 5.29
CA ASN A 204 -16.98 11.96 5.53
C ASN A 204 -15.54 11.67 5.95
N LYS A 205 -15.08 10.42 5.98
CA LYS A 205 -13.64 10.13 6.21
C LYS A 205 -12.81 9.82 4.96
N TYR A 206 -13.44 9.84 3.77
CA TYR A 206 -12.74 9.85 2.47
C TYR A 206 -12.92 11.15 1.67
N PHE A 207 -13.66 12.14 2.18
CA PHE A 207 -13.72 13.47 1.58
C PHE A 207 -12.57 14.34 2.11
N THR A 208 -11.48 14.41 1.36
CA THR A 208 -10.81 15.71 1.21
C THR A 208 -11.64 16.52 0.21
N PRO A 209 -12.24 17.65 0.60
CA PRO A 209 -12.79 18.60 -0.35
C PRO A 209 -11.66 19.04 -1.29
N GLN A 210 -11.99 19.40 -2.53
CA GLN A 210 -11.12 20.27 -3.31
C GLN A 210 -10.79 21.49 -2.46
N GLN A 211 -9.59 21.55 -1.89
CA GLN A 211 -9.08 22.72 -1.18
C GLN A 211 -7.67 22.99 -1.67
N ASP A 212 -7.57 24.17 -2.25
CA ASP A 212 -6.37 24.88 -2.62
C ASP A 212 -5.28 24.73 -1.54
N PHE A 213 -4.12 24.20 -1.94
CA PHE A 213 -3.00 23.86 -1.07
C PHE A 213 -2.13 25.08 -0.72
N SER A 214 -2.68 26.28 -0.77
CA SER A 214 -1.85 27.47 -0.71
C SER A 214 -1.32 27.79 0.68
N ASN A 215 -1.90 27.36 1.81
CA ASN A 215 -1.29 27.56 3.14
C ASN A 215 -1.96 26.73 4.27
N ILE A 216 -1.19 25.83 4.92
CA ILE A 216 -1.07 25.59 6.39
C ILE A 216 -0.71 24.13 6.75
N ASN A 217 0.22 24.04 7.71
CA ASN A 217 1.17 22.98 8.08
C ASN A 217 0.79 22.29 9.41
N ILE A 218 0.57 20.96 9.39
CA ILE A 218 0.64 20.02 10.56
C ILE A 218 1.20 18.62 10.13
N LYS A 219 1.52 18.37 8.85
CA LYS A 219 1.87 17.03 8.30
C LYS A 219 3.36 16.84 7.96
N ASP A 220 4.23 17.76 8.34
CA ASP A 220 5.49 17.94 7.61
C ASP A 220 6.70 17.13 8.11
N ASN A 221 6.60 16.23 9.10
CA ASN A 221 7.80 15.52 9.58
C ASN A 221 7.85 14.00 9.35
N ALA A 222 6.77 13.35 8.90
CA ALA A 222 6.80 11.91 8.58
C ALA A 222 7.16 11.61 7.11
N LYS A 223 7.46 12.64 6.30
CA LYS A 223 7.67 12.51 4.84
C LYS A 223 8.80 13.36 4.25
N VAL A 224 9.61 14.04 5.06
CA VAL A 224 10.71 14.85 4.52
C VAL A 224 11.99 14.03 4.54
N ASN A 225 12.36 13.54 3.35
CA ASN A 225 13.58 12.78 3.02
C ASN A 225 13.78 11.49 3.82
N ALA A 226 13.69 10.34 3.13
CA ALA A 226 13.95 9.00 3.67
C ALA A 226 15.40 8.75 4.17
N MET A 227 16.17 9.79 4.50
CA MET A 227 17.52 9.72 5.06
C MET A 227 17.83 10.80 6.11
N ASP A 228 16.85 11.55 6.60
CA ASP A 228 17.08 12.64 7.58
C ASP A 228 16.30 12.41 8.89
N HIS A 229 16.42 11.21 9.48
CA HIS A 229 15.87 10.91 10.80
C HIS A 229 16.96 10.54 11.80
N GLN A 230 16.79 10.98 13.04
CA GLN A 230 17.72 10.73 14.15
C GLN A 230 17.28 9.53 14.99
N VAL A 231 15.96 9.30 15.09
CA VAL A 231 15.38 8.24 15.91
C VAL A 231 14.62 7.26 15.03
N PHE A 232 14.77 5.97 15.28
CA PHE A 232 13.92 4.92 14.74
C PHE A 232 13.02 4.40 15.87
N VAL A 233 11.72 4.21 15.63
CA VAL A 233 10.76 3.74 16.62
C VAL A 233 10.20 2.39 16.19
N SER A 234 10.56 1.32 16.91
CA SER A 234 10.06 -0.04 16.72
C SER A 234 8.89 -0.31 17.67
N TYR A 235 7.74 -0.72 17.14
CA TYR A 235 6.54 -1.04 17.91
C TYR A 235 5.57 -1.89 17.09
N SER A 236 4.61 -2.55 17.75
CA SER A 236 3.49 -3.19 17.06
C SER A 236 2.35 -2.19 16.79
N ARG A 237 1.74 -2.20 15.60
CA ARG A 237 0.57 -1.35 15.28
C ARG A 237 -0.62 -1.53 16.22
N LYS A 238 -0.75 -2.66 16.89
CA LYS A 238 -1.81 -2.87 17.90
C LYS A 238 -1.67 -1.91 19.08
N ASP A 239 -0.50 -1.29 19.22
CA ASP A 239 -0.14 -0.34 20.27
C ASP A 239 -0.08 1.11 19.74
N ALA A 240 -0.62 1.38 18.54
CA ALA A 240 -0.54 2.68 17.86
C ALA A 240 -1.23 3.84 18.59
N GLU A 241 -2.13 3.57 19.53
CA GLU A 241 -2.70 4.64 20.35
C GLU A 241 -1.68 5.16 21.39
N ILE A 242 -0.81 4.28 21.88
CA ILE A 242 0.21 4.57 22.92
C ILE A 242 1.44 5.25 22.31
N ILE A 243 1.63 5.21 20.99
CA ILE A 243 2.74 5.90 20.33
C ILE A 243 2.56 7.43 20.28
N LYS A 244 1.31 7.91 20.34
CA LYS A 244 0.99 9.34 20.11
C LYS A 244 1.67 10.26 21.14
N PRO A 245 1.64 10.00 22.46
CA PRO A 245 2.37 10.80 23.44
C PRO A 245 3.89 10.81 23.21
N ILE A 246 4.46 9.67 22.83
CA ILE A 246 5.90 9.51 22.58
C ILE A 246 6.31 10.30 21.31
N CYS A 247 5.49 10.28 20.26
CA CYS A 247 5.68 11.14 19.09
C CYS A 247 5.57 12.63 19.44
N GLY A 248 4.66 12.97 20.37
CA GLY A 248 4.51 14.33 20.90
C GLY A 248 5.82 14.84 21.52
N ILE A 249 6.50 14.01 22.34
CA ILE A 249 7.81 14.35 22.91
C ILE A 249 8.84 14.57 21.80
N LEU A 250 8.94 13.66 20.83
CA LEU A 250 9.92 13.79 19.74
C LEU A 250 9.71 15.08 18.92
N ASN A 251 8.44 15.42 18.65
CA ASN A 251 8.08 16.68 18.00
C ASN A 251 8.45 17.90 18.86
N GLU A 252 8.16 17.89 20.16
CA GLU A 252 8.51 18.96 21.09
C GLU A 252 10.02 19.20 21.13
N LEU A 253 10.79 18.11 21.09
CA LEU A 253 12.25 18.15 21.05
C LEU A 253 12.83 18.50 19.67
N SER A 254 11.98 18.73 18.65
CA SER A 254 12.40 18.91 17.25
C SER A 254 13.29 17.79 16.71
N VAL A 255 13.10 16.58 17.24
CA VAL A 255 13.83 15.37 16.84
C VAL A 255 13.11 14.74 15.66
N LYS A 256 13.82 14.56 14.55
CA LYS A 256 13.29 13.84 13.39
C LYS A 256 13.29 12.35 13.68
N TYR A 257 12.17 11.67 13.41
CA TYR A 257 12.03 10.26 13.71
C TYR A 257 11.39 9.50 12.56
N TRP A 258 11.71 8.22 12.51
CA TRP A 258 11.10 7.23 11.64
C TRP A 258 10.35 6.22 12.51
N ILE A 259 9.14 5.85 12.11
CA ILE A 259 8.29 4.91 12.85
C ILE A 259 8.11 3.66 12.02
N ASP A 260 8.32 2.49 12.62
CA ASP A 260 7.99 1.21 12.01
C ASP A 260 6.49 1.01 11.95
N ILE A 261 5.89 1.41 10.82
CA ILE A 261 4.46 1.19 10.60
C ILE A 261 4.29 -0.28 10.20
N ASP A 262 4.26 -1.20 11.17
CA ASP A 262 4.28 -2.65 10.94
C ASP A 262 2.99 -3.17 10.24
N GLY A 263 3.04 -3.47 8.94
CA GLY A 263 1.94 -4.15 8.21
C GLY A 263 1.48 -3.60 6.84
N ILE A 264 2.38 -3.37 5.87
CA ILE A 264 2.09 -3.58 4.43
C ILE A 264 3.37 -4.01 3.68
N TYR A 265 4.22 -4.91 4.19
CA TYR A 265 5.54 -5.09 3.54
C TYR A 265 6.05 -6.53 3.59
N SER A 266 5.86 -7.28 2.49
CA SER A 266 6.48 -8.59 2.22
C SER A 266 7.35 -8.51 0.96
N GLY A 267 8.68 -8.47 1.13
CA GLY A 267 9.65 -8.53 0.03
C GLY A 267 11.12 -8.34 0.49
N GLU A 268 12.08 -8.90 -0.25
CA GLU A 268 13.53 -8.82 0.06
C GLU A 268 14.08 -7.37 0.04
N ASN A 269 13.47 -6.45 -0.71
CA ASN A 269 13.88 -5.05 -0.82
C ASN A 269 13.51 -4.17 0.39
N TYR A 270 12.59 -4.59 1.28
CA TYR A 270 12.17 -3.78 2.44
C TYR A 270 13.01 -4.05 3.68
N LYS A 271 13.59 -5.26 3.79
CA LYS A 271 14.67 -5.52 4.76
C LYS A 271 15.77 -4.48 4.61
N ASP A 272 16.14 -4.12 3.38
CA ASP A 272 17.15 -3.09 3.13
C ASP A 272 16.72 -1.69 3.55
N VAL A 273 15.42 -1.34 3.49
CA VAL A 273 14.90 -0.03 3.92
C VAL A 273 14.90 0.07 5.44
N ILE A 274 14.38 -0.93 6.12
CA ILE A 274 14.43 -1.02 7.59
C ILE A 274 15.91 -1.05 8.03
N CYS A 275 16.74 -1.89 7.42
CA CYS A 275 18.17 -1.94 7.70
C CYS A 275 18.84 -0.57 7.52
N LYS A 276 18.55 0.16 6.43
CA LYS A 276 19.10 1.50 6.19
C LYS A 276 18.57 2.52 7.19
N ALA A 277 17.30 2.45 7.55
CA ALA A 277 16.68 3.37 8.51
C ALA A 277 17.22 3.15 9.93
N ILE A 278 17.34 1.90 10.37
CA ILE A 278 18.00 1.56 11.63
C ILE A 278 19.47 1.99 11.57
N LYS A 279 20.18 1.68 10.47
CA LYS A 279 21.59 2.04 10.29
C LYS A 279 21.83 3.55 10.26
N SER A 280 20.92 4.36 9.74
CA SER A 280 21.06 5.83 9.73
C SER A 280 20.61 6.48 11.03
N ALA A 281 19.75 5.82 11.82
CA ALA A 281 19.32 6.33 13.11
C ALA A 281 20.48 6.38 14.10
N GLN A 282 20.45 7.38 14.99
CA GLN A 282 21.34 7.52 16.13
C GLN A 282 20.82 6.72 17.34
N LEU A 283 19.50 6.67 17.46
CA LEU A 283 18.78 6.07 18.59
C LEU A 283 17.65 5.18 18.06
N VAL A 284 17.43 4.06 18.72
CA VAL A 284 16.28 3.18 18.48
C VAL A 284 15.41 3.18 19.74
N ILE A 285 14.16 3.58 19.62
CA ILE A 285 13.14 3.43 20.67
C ILE A 285 12.39 2.14 20.41
N PHE A 286 12.35 1.26 21.40
CA PHE A 286 11.61 -0.01 21.33
C PHE A 286 10.44 0.02 22.30
N LEU A 287 9.22 -0.07 21.79
CA LEU A 287 8.01 -0.18 22.61
C LEU A 287 7.68 -1.65 22.87
N SER A 288 8.07 -2.12 24.06
CA SER A 288 7.82 -3.47 24.52
C SER A 288 6.40 -3.63 25.04
N SER A 289 5.63 -4.49 24.37
CA SER A 289 4.29 -4.93 24.78
C SER A 289 4.16 -6.42 24.51
N ALA A 290 3.09 -7.06 24.99
CA ALA A 290 2.72 -8.42 24.59
C ALA A 290 2.71 -8.60 23.06
N ASN A 291 2.29 -7.56 22.32
CA ASN A 291 2.20 -7.59 20.87
C ASN A 291 3.57 -7.43 20.21
N SER A 292 4.38 -6.45 20.64
CA SER A 292 5.72 -6.21 20.10
C SER A 292 6.67 -7.36 20.41
N ASN A 293 6.62 -7.88 21.64
CA ASN A 293 7.51 -8.95 22.10
C ASN A 293 7.26 -10.28 21.37
N ALA A 294 6.04 -10.49 20.87
CA ALA A 294 5.69 -11.66 20.06
C ALA A 294 5.91 -11.45 18.55
N SER A 295 6.24 -10.24 18.09
CA SER A 295 6.40 -9.93 16.67
C SER A 295 7.77 -10.35 16.15
N HIS A 296 7.76 -11.20 15.12
CA HIS A 296 8.98 -11.63 14.43
C HIS A 296 9.63 -10.52 13.60
N ASN A 297 8.91 -9.45 13.27
CA ASN A 297 9.47 -8.28 12.57
C ASN A 297 10.23 -7.41 13.57
N VAL A 298 9.57 -6.99 14.65
CA VAL A 298 10.18 -6.25 15.77
C VAL A 298 11.44 -6.94 16.26
N ALA A 299 11.38 -8.27 16.46
CA ALA A 299 12.54 -9.10 16.77
C ALA A 299 13.76 -8.82 15.90
N LYS A 300 13.57 -8.81 14.57
CA LYS A 300 14.66 -8.57 13.60
C LYS A 300 15.16 -7.14 13.66
N GLU A 301 14.29 -6.17 13.91
CA GLU A 301 14.68 -4.77 14.05
C GLU A 301 15.57 -4.56 15.27
N ILE A 302 15.25 -5.20 16.39
CA ILE A 302 16.07 -5.16 17.60
C ILE A 302 17.43 -5.82 17.37
N SER A 303 17.45 -7.01 16.75
CA SER A 303 18.72 -7.67 16.42
C SER A 303 19.58 -6.83 15.45
N LEU A 304 18.97 -6.16 14.46
CA LEU A 304 19.68 -5.24 13.56
C LEU A 304 20.19 -3.99 14.27
N ALA A 305 19.40 -3.45 15.22
CA ALA A 305 19.81 -2.31 16.03
C ALA A 305 21.03 -2.64 16.90
N ASP A 306 21.04 -3.83 17.52
CA ASP A 306 22.19 -4.34 18.27
C ASP A 306 23.40 -4.58 17.36
N GLU A 307 23.21 -5.24 16.20
CA GLU A 307 24.27 -5.50 15.22
C GLU A 307 24.95 -4.20 14.75
N TYR A 308 24.16 -3.16 14.48
CA TYR A 308 24.67 -1.84 14.14
C TYR A 308 25.10 -0.98 15.34
N ARG A 309 25.12 -1.56 16.55
CA ARG A 309 25.50 -0.94 17.83
C ARG A 309 24.75 0.37 18.10
N LYS A 310 23.47 0.38 17.80
CA LYS A 310 22.60 1.52 18.07
C LYS A 310 22.33 1.64 19.56
N THR A 311 22.17 2.87 20.02
CA THR A 311 21.65 3.09 21.37
C THR A 311 20.17 2.70 21.34
N ILE A 312 19.79 1.68 22.10
CA ILE A 312 18.40 1.24 22.21
C ILE A 312 17.81 1.78 23.52
N ILE A 313 16.59 2.32 23.48
CA ILE A 313 15.79 2.68 24.66
C ILE A 313 14.54 1.79 24.68
N PRO A 314 14.54 0.73 25.52
CA PRO A 314 13.35 -0.07 25.76
C PRO A 314 12.35 0.68 26.64
N ILE A 315 11.11 0.78 26.18
CA ILE A 315 9.97 1.34 26.92
C ILE A 315 8.94 0.23 27.10
N ARG A 316 8.71 -0.20 28.33
CA ARG A 316 7.78 -1.27 28.66
C ARG A 316 6.37 -0.71 28.83
N LEU A 317 5.48 -1.08 27.93
CA LEU A 317 4.06 -0.75 27.94
C LEU A 317 3.23 -1.69 28.80
N ASP A 318 3.76 -2.88 29.11
CA ASP A 318 3.15 -3.85 30.00
C ASP A 318 4.21 -4.76 30.69
N HIS A 319 3.72 -5.76 31.44
CA HIS A 319 4.54 -6.73 32.16
C HIS A 319 5.02 -7.91 31.30
N SER A 320 4.69 -7.95 30.01
CA SER A 320 5.02 -9.10 29.18
C SER A 320 6.54 -9.29 29.11
N PRO A 321 7.02 -10.54 29.25
CA PRO A 321 8.44 -10.82 29.09
C PRO A 321 8.86 -10.62 27.64
N TYR A 322 10.14 -10.36 27.42
CA TYR A 322 10.72 -10.42 26.09
C TYR A 322 10.67 -11.85 25.56
N ALA A 323 10.50 -12.01 24.24
CA ALA A 323 10.77 -13.28 23.63
C ALA A 323 12.29 -13.58 23.71
N PRO A 324 12.72 -14.85 23.77
CA PRO A 324 14.11 -15.21 24.07
C PRO A 324 15.19 -14.52 23.22
N HIS A 325 14.87 -14.19 21.96
CA HIS A 325 15.79 -13.51 21.04
C HIS A 325 15.91 -12.00 21.34
N ILE A 326 14.79 -11.32 21.66
CA ILE A 326 14.81 -9.92 22.11
C ILE A 326 15.49 -9.84 23.48
N ASP A 327 15.25 -10.81 24.36
CA ASP A 327 15.88 -10.87 25.68
C ASP A 327 17.40 -11.02 25.58
N TYR A 328 17.89 -11.86 24.65
CA TYR A 328 19.31 -12.02 24.38
C TYR A 328 19.98 -10.69 23.98
N ASP A 329 19.33 -9.94 23.09
CA ASP A 329 19.87 -8.66 22.57
C ASP A 329 19.74 -7.49 23.57
N LEU A 330 18.77 -7.56 24.51
CA LEU A 330 18.47 -6.46 25.44
C LEU A 330 18.84 -6.71 26.91
N ASN A 331 19.32 -7.90 27.29
CA ASN A 331 19.50 -8.28 28.71
C ASN A 331 20.36 -7.33 29.55
N SER A 332 21.22 -6.51 28.93
CA SER A 332 22.10 -5.56 29.61
C SER A 332 21.62 -4.11 29.52
N ILE A 333 20.43 -3.85 28.99
CA ILE A 333 19.88 -2.51 28.75
C ILE A 333 18.75 -2.21 29.73
N ASP A 334 18.91 -1.12 30.49
CA ASP A 334 17.86 -0.65 31.40
C ASP A 334 16.62 -0.19 30.62
N SER A 335 15.43 -0.62 31.07
CA SER A 335 14.15 -0.23 30.51
C SER A 335 13.48 0.93 31.26
N ILE A 336 12.60 1.65 30.57
CA ILE A 336 11.67 2.60 31.17
C ILE A 336 10.30 1.93 31.31
N ASP A 337 9.79 1.81 32.52
CA ASP A 337 8.48 1.23 32.78
C ASP A 337 7.38 2.28 32.58
N TYR A 338 6.79 2.32 31.38
CA TYR A 338 5.68 3.22 31.05
C TYR A 338 4.40 2.85 31.79
N TYR A 339 4.16 1.54 31.95
CA TYR A 339 2.93 1.01 32.57
C TYR A 339 2.76 1.32 34.06
N LYS A 340 3.81 1.77 34.76
CA LYS A 340 3.76 2.06 36.21
C LYS A 340 3.22 3.45 36.50
N ASP A 341 3.71 4.43 35.76
CA ASP A 341 3.40 5.85 35.93
C ASP A 341 3.70 6.55 34.60
N GLU A 342 2.65 6.81 33.83
CA GLU A 342 2.78 7.35 32.47
C GLU A 342 3.42 8.74 32.46
N GLU A 343 3.05 9.61 33.40
CA GLU A 343 3.55 10.99 33.45
C GLU A 343 5.03 11.02 33.82
N ALA A 344 5.42 10.28 34.85
CA ALA A 344 6.83 10.14 35.23
C ALA A 344 7.66 9.45 34.13
N ALA A 345 7.08 8.46 33.43
CA ALA A 345 7.73 7.79 32.32
C ALA A 345 7.95 8.72 31.13
N LEU A 346 6.97 9.56 30.76
CA LEU A 346 7.11 10.53 29.68
C LEU A 346 8.22 11.55 29.96
N ASP A 347 8.32 12.08 31.19
CA ASP A 347 9.42 12.96 31.59
C ASP A 347 10.79 12.23 31.52
N LYS A 348 10.85 10.98 32.00
CA LYS A 348 12.05 10.16 31.92
C LYS A 348 12.46 9.86 30.47
N ILE A 349 11.50 9.55 29.59
CA ILE A 349 11.73 9.33 28.16
C ILE A 349 12.32 10.60 27.52
N LYS A 350 11.71 11.76 27.77
CA LYS A 350 12.18 13.06 27.26
C LYS A 350 13.63 13.34 27.66
N LYS A 351 13.94 13.23 28.95
CA LYS A 351 15.30 13.43 29.48
C LYS A 351 16.30 12.43 28.89
N THR A 352 15.89 11.17 28.74
CA THR A 352 16.75 10.11 28.19
C THR A 352 17.07 10.38 26.72
N ILE A 353 16.08 10.74 25.90
CA ILE A 353 16.29 11.07 24.48
C ILE A 353 17.25 12.25 24.33
N GLN A 354 17.01 13.34 25.07
CA GLN A 354 17.88 14.52 25.05
C GLN A 354 19.32 14.17 25.45
N GLY A 355 19.49 13.46 26.57
CA GLY A 355 20.81 13.07 27.06
C GLY A 355 21.57 12.17 26.09
N LYS A 356 20.89 11.19 25.47
CA LYS A 356 21.52 10.26 24.52
C LYS A 356 21.89 10.94 23.20
N LEU A 357 21.03 11.80 22.65
CA LEU A 357 21.34 12.50 21.38
C LEU A 357 22.50 13.49 21.51
N VAL A 358 22.60 14.21 22.63
CA VAL A 358 23.74 15.11 22.91
C VAL A 358 25.06 14.31 23.01
N MET A 359 25.04 13.16 23.69
CA MET A 359 26.22 12.28 23.79
C MET A 359 26.66 11.73 22.43
N VAL A 360 25.71 11.35 21.57
CA VAL A 360 26.02 10.86 20.21
C VAL A 360 26.68 11.96 19.36
N GLN A 361 26.24 13.22 19.45
CA GLN A 361 26.87 14.33 18.74
C GLN A 361 28.31 14.56 19.20
N LEU A 362 28.58 14.56 20.51
CA LEU A 362 29.93 14.78 21.05
C LEU A 362 30.93 13.70 20.61
N VAL A 363 30.52 12.43 20.52
CA VAL A 363 31.38 11.32 20.08
C VAL A 363 31.68 11.36 18.57
N THR A 364 30.81 11.98 17.77
CA THR A 364 30.99 12.03 16.29
C THR A 364 31.86 13.21 15.84
N THR A 365 32.21 14.13 16.75
CA THR A 365 32.99 15.36 16.46
C THR A 365 34.43 15.28 16.96
N LEU A 366 34.81 14.17 17.59
CA LEU A 366 36.17 13.80 18.00
C LEU A 366 36.70 12.73 17.04
#